data_AF-U7UWH8-F1
#
_entry.id   AF-U7UWH8-F1
#
_cell.length_a   1.000
_cell.length_b   1.000
_cell.length_c   1.000
_cell.angle_alpha   90.00
_cell.angle_beta   90.00
_cell.angle_gamma   90.00
#
_symmetry.space_group_name_H-M   'P 1'
#
loop_
_entity.id
_entity.type
_entity.pdbx_description
1 polymer ?
#
loop_
_entity_poly.entity_id
_entity_poly.type
_entity_poly.pdbx_seq_one_letter_code
_entity_poly.pdbx_strand_id
1 'polypeptide(L)' 'MFKKEVGINFKDYIQKIKVDLAINYLENTNLKISEIAFKLDYCNIENFSKIFKKYQNVTPAKFKKTWKLLI' A
#
# COMPACT_ATOMS: atom_id res chain seq x y z
N MET A 1 17.75 18.48 1.63
CA MET A 1 16.67 19.41 1.22
C MET A 1 15.30 18.86 1.61
N PHE A 2 14.79 17.76 1.05
CA PHE A 2 13.43 17.24 1.35
C PHE A 2 13.12 16.92 2.83
N LYS A 3 13.99 16.16 3.52
CA LYS A 3 13.75 15.79 4.94
C LYS A 3 13.74 17.00 5.90
N LYS A 4 14.47 18.07 5.56
CA LYS A 4 14.51 19.29 6.39
C LYS A 4 13.21 20.09 6.32
N GLU A 5 12.47 19.98 5.21
CA GLU A 5 11.22 20.73 5.00
C GLU A 5 9.97 19.90 5.34
N VAL A 6 9.98 18.61 5.02
CA VAL A 6 8.79 17.73 5.17
C VAL A 6 8.88 16.84 6.42
N GLY A 7 10.02 16.80 7.10
CA GLY A 7 10.24 15.99 8.30
C GLY A 7 10.43 14.48 8.04
N ILE A 8 10.14 14.01 6.83
CA ILE A 8 10.35 12.61 6.40
C ILE A 8 11.28 12.53 5.18
N ASN A 9 11.94 11.39 5.01
CA ASN A 9 12.75 11.20 3.80
C ASN A 9 11.82 10.95 2.58
N PHE A 10 12.34 11.27 1.39
CA PHE A 10 11.61 11.16 0.13
C PHE A 10 11.08 9.74 -0.14
N LYS A 11 11.85 8.70 0.25
CA LYS A 11 11.46 7.30 0.06
C LYS A 11 10.22 6.95 0.88
N ASP A 12 10.17 7.35 2.15
CA ASP A 12 9.02 7.13 3.02
C ASP A 12 7.78 7.91 2.54
N TYR A 13 7.97 9.09 1.96
CA TYR A 13 6.88 9.86 1.35
C TYR A 13 6.26 9.12 0.16
N ILE A 14 7.08 8.64 -0.77
CA ILE A 14 6.62 7.85 -1.92
C ILE A 14 5.95 6.55 -1.46
N GLN A 15 6.51 5.87 -0.46
CA GLN A 15 5.89 4.66 0.10
C GLN A 15 4.50 4.94 0.67
N LYS A 16 4.32 6.07 1.39
CA LYS A 16 3.02 6.46 1.93
C LYS A 16 1.99 6.69 0.82
N ILE A 17 2.35 7.46 -0.22
CA ILE A 17 1.48 7.66 -1.39
C ILE A 17 1.09 6.33 -2.04
N LYS A 18 2.05 5.42 -2.22
CA LYS A 18 1.77 4.09 -2.81
C LYS A 18 0.83 3.27 -1.94
N VAL A 19 0.93 3.36 -0.61
CA VAL A 19 -0.01 2.69 0.30
C VAL A 19 -1.41 3.29 0.21
N ASP A 20 -1.54 4.60 0.14
CA ASP A 20 -2.84 5.28 0.01
C ASP A 20 -3.53 4.87 -1.30
N LEU A 21 -2.78 4.79 -2.41
CA LEU A 21 -3.27 4.26 -3.68
C LEU A 21 -3.65 2.78 -3.60
N ALA A 22 -2.88 1.97 -2.87
CA ALA A 22 -3.18 0.56 -2.66
C ALA A 22 -4.52 0.37 -1.93
N ILE A 23 -4.82 1.18 -0.92
CA ILE A 23 -6.11 1.16 -0.21
C ILE A 23 -7.24 1.42 -1.19
N ASN A 24 -7.15 2.49 -1.98
CA ASN A 24 -8.14 2.81 -3.01
C ASN A 24 -8.38 1.64 -3.98
N TYR A 25 -7.32 0.96 -4.43
CA TYR A 25 -7.47 -0.21 -5.29
C TYR A 25 -8.11 -1.41 -4.57
N LEU A 26 -7.78 -1.65 -3.30
CA LEU A 26 -8.35 -2.75 -2.52
C LEU A 26 -9.83 -2.55 -2.22
N GLU A 27 -10.27 -1.29 -2.06
CA GLU A 27 -11.64 -0.92 -1.74
C GLU A 27 -12.53 -0.83 -2.97
N ASN A 28 -12.02 -0.25 -4.06
CA ASN A 28 -12.83 0.15 -5.22
C ASN A 28 -12.66 -0.76 -6.44
N THR A 29 -11.86 -1.82 -6.36
CA THR A 29 -11.62 -2.72 -7.50
C THR A 29 -11.60 -4.20 -7.10
N ASN A 30 -11.68 -5.09 -8.09
CA ASN A 30 -11.51 -6.52 -7.89
C ASN A 30 -10.07 -7.03 -8.11
N LEU A 31 -9.10 -6.14 -8.33
CA LEU A 31 -7.70 -6.49 -8.63
C LEU A 31 -7.09 -7.41 -7.55
N LYS A 32 -6.39 -8.45 -7.98
CA LYS A 32 -5.58 -9.30 -7.11
C LYS A 32 -4.47 -8.47 -6.46
N ILE A 33 -4.05 -8.88 -5.27
CA ILE A 33 -2.96 -8.22 -4.52
C ILE A 33 -1.67 -8.16 -5.37
N SER A 34 -1.42 -9.18 -6.19
CA SER A 34 -0.31 -9.23 -7.14
C SER A 34 -0.39 -8.13 -8.21
N GLU A 35 -1.58 -7.88 -8.74
CA GLU A 35 -1.82 -6.85 -9.76
C GLU A 35 -1.66 -5.45 -9.17
N ILE A 36 -2.12 -5.24 -7.93
CA ILE A 36 -1.93 -3.98 -7.19
C ILE A 36 -0.45 -3.73 -6.92
N ALA A 37 0.29 -4.75 -6.47
CA ALA A 37 1.74 -4.65 -6.26
C ALA A 37 2.46 -4.26 -7.56
N PHE A 38 2.13 -4.92 -8.67
CA PHE A 38 2.71 -4.61 -9.98
C PHE A 38 2.36 -3.18 -10.44
N LYS A 39 1.10 -2.75 -10.30
CA LYS A 39 0.65 -1.38 -10.64
C LYS A 39 1.34 -0.28 -9.84
N LEU A 40 1.87 -0.61 -8.67
CA LEU A 40 2.59 0.30 -7.78
C LEU A 40 4.11 0.11 -7.87
N ASP A 41 4.61 -0.48 -8.97
CA ASP A 41 6.02 -0.75 -9.26
C ASP A 41 6.75 -1.57 -8.18
N TYR A 42 6.05 -2.48 -7.50
CA TYR A 42 6.71 -3.44 -6.64
C TYR A 42 7.10 -4.68 -7.43
N CYS A 43 8.41 -4.94 -7.55
CA CYS A 43 8.93 -6.13 -8.22
C CYS A 43 8.53 -7.43 -7.51
N ASN A 44 8.24 -7.37 -6.20
CA ASN A 44 7.79 -8.53 -5.45
C ASN A 44 6.63 -8.16 -4.50
N ILE A 45 5.70 -9.11 -4.36
CA ILE A 45 4.48 -8.95 -3.56
C ILE A 45 4.81 -8.90 -2.05
N GLU A 46 5.91 -9.53 -1.64
CA GLU A 46 6.32 -9.59 -0.25
C GLU A 46 6.78 -8.22 0.28
N ASN A 47 7.56 -7.46 -0.49
CA ASN A 47 7.99 -6.11 -0.15
C ASN A 47 6.80 -5.15 -0.12
N PHE A 48 5.90 -5.25 -1.11
CA PHE A 48 4.62 -4.52 -1.07
C PHE A 48 3.86 -4.83 0.23
N SER A 49 3.70 -6.10 0.57
CA SER A 49 2.95 -6.54 1.74
C SER A 49 3.60 -6.08 3.05
N LYS A 50 4.94 -6.10 3.14
CA LYS A 50 5.71 -5.60 4.29
C LYS A 50 5.52 -4.10 4.46
N ILE A 51 5.63 -3.32 3.37
CA ILE A 51 5.44 -1.88 3.39
C ILE A 51 3.98 -1.54 3.75
N PHE A 52 3.00 -2.15 3.08
CA PHE A 52 1.59 -1.93 3.40
C PHE A 52 1.30 -2.23 4.88
N LYS A 53 1.79 -3.35 5.41
CA LYS A 53 1.64 -3.69 6.83
C LYS A 53 2.32 -2.69 7.76
N LYS A 54 3.49 -2.14 7.39
CA LYS A 54 4.17 -1.09 8.18
C LYS A 54 3.28 0.15 8.34
N TYR A 55 2.52 0.54 7.31
CA TYR A 55 1.69 1.75 7.35
C TYR A 55 0.27 1.50 7.87
N GLN A 56 -0.32 0.33 7.60
CA GLN A 56 -1.72 0.02 7.92
C GLN A 56 -1.89 -0.95 9.10
N ASN A 57 -0.79 -1.45 9.67
CA ASN A 57 -0.76 -2.48 10.73
C ASN A 57 -1.46 -3.81 10.38
N VAL A 58 -1.91 -3.99 9.14
CA VAL A 58 -2.55 -5.20 8.63
C VAL A 58 -2.00 -5.55 7.25
N THR A 59 -2.06 -6.83 6.86
CA THR A 59 -1.64 -7.22 5.51
C THR A 59 -2.69 -6.79 4.48
N PRO A 60 -2.31 -6.54 3.21
CA PRO A 60 -3.26 -6.17 2.17
C PRO A 60 -4.33 -7.27 1.94
N ALA A 61 -3.96 -8.55 2.15
CA ALA A 61 -4.91 -9.66 2.08
C ALA A 61 -5.97 -9.61 3.19
N LYS A 62 -5.54 -9.35 4.43
CA LYS A 62 -6.47 -9.21 5.56
C LYS A 62 -7.35 -7.97 5.37
N PHE A 63 -6.76 -6.85 4.96
CA PHE A 63 -7.47 -5.61 4.64
C PHE A 63 -8.58 -5.85 3.61
N LYS A 64 -8.24 -6.43 2.45
CA LYS A 64 -9.22 -6.71 1.38
C LYS A 64 -10.35 -7.64 1.84
N LYS A 65 -10.01 -8.67 2.62
CA LYS A 65 -11.00 -9.61 3.16
C LYS A 65 -11.96 -8.89 4.11
N THR A 66 -11.44 -8.09 5.04
CA THR A 66 -12.27 -7.32 5.98
C THR A 66 -13.17 -6.34 5.25
N TRP A 67 -12.64 -5.59 4.28
CA TRP A 67 -13.45 -4.65 3.48
C TRP A 67 -14.61 -5.34 2.76
N LYS A 68 -14.34 -6.49 2.13
CA LYS A 68 -15.38 -7.30 1.46
C LYS A 68 -16.45 -7.89 2.40
N LEU A 69 -16.23 -7.88 3.71
CA LEU A 69 -17.23 -8.33 4.69
C LEU A 69 -18.10 -7.18 5.22
N LEU A 70 -17.71 -5.93 4.98
CA LEU A 70 -18.43 -4.73 5.43
C LEU A 70 -19.40 -4.18 4.37
N ILE A 71 -19.32 -4.71 3.14
CA ILE A 71 -20.17 -4.36 1.99
C ILE A 71 -20.94 -5.60 1.53
#